data_AF-A0A6B2G8Z2-F1
#
_entry.id   AF-A0A6B2G8Z2-F1
#
_cell.length_a   1.000
_cell.length_b   1.000
_cell.length_c   1.000
_cell.angle_alpha   90.00
_cell.angle_beta   90.00
_cell.angle_gamma   90.00
#
_symmetry.space_group_name_H-M   'P 1'
#
loop_
_entity.id
_entity.type
_entity.pdbx_description
1 polymer ?
#
loop_
_entity_poly.entity_id
_entity_poly.type
_entity_poly.pdbx_seq_one_letter_code
_entity_poly.pdbx_strand_id
1 'polypeptide(L)'
;MWKQYSVIDAIAWLGLEKNKNQFLSKISNDIPRDTYKELQNDLSQQINFPNSLKLTLRAHVYLAINVKATDSSGSCDPFVAIYFLEHSALTIIKNETLCPVWSQTLFLSDIEYAGMVSKIHDSPPYVIIKLLTV
;
A
#
# COMPACT_ATOMS: atom_id res chain seq x y z
N MET A 1 9.37 -33.59 2.09
CA MET A 1 9.04 -32.36 2.83
C MET A 1 8.29 -31.44 1.87
N TRP A 2 7.04 -31.07 2.17
CA TRP A 2 6.22 -30.24 1.28
C TRP A 2 6.58 -28.78 1.51
N LYS A 3 6.67 -27.97 0.43
CA LYS A 3 6.93 -26.53 0.57
C LYS A 3 5.64 -25.82 0.96
N GLN A 4 5.65 -25.13 2.09
CA GLN A 4 4.58 -24.22 2.50
C GLN A 4 4.84 -22.84 1.90
N TYR A 5 3.82 -22.29 1.23
CA TYR A 5 3.85 -20.95 0.65
C TYR A 5 2.76 -20.11 1.29
N SER A 6 3.12 -18.90 1.72
CA SER A 6 2.16 -17.87 2.10
C SER A 6 1.64 -17.17 0.84
N VAL A 7 0.35 -16.83 0.83
CA VAL A 7 -0.26 -16.05 -0.26
C VAL A 7 -0.80 -14.75 0.31
N ILE A 8 -0.58 -13.64 -0.40
CA ILE A 8 -1.15 -12.32 -0.08
C ILE A 8 -2.13 -11.96 -1.19
N ASP A 9 -3.32 -11.51 -0.83
CA ASP A 9 -4.28 -10.92 -1.76
C ASP A 9 -4.29 -9.39 -1.59
N ALA A 10 -3.85 -8.69 -2.63
CA ALA A 10 -3.75 -7.23 -2.66
C ALA A 10 -3.86 -6.70 -4.08
N ILE A 11 -4.40 -5.49 -4.22
CA ILE A 11 -4.41 -4.74 -5.48
C ILE A 11 -3.75 -3.39 -5.26
N ALA A 12 -2.91 -2.97 -6.21
CA ALA A 12 -2.25 -1.68 -6.18
C ALA A 12 -2.55 -0.85 -7.43
N TRP A 13 -2.63 0.47 -7.25
CA TRP A 13 -2.90 1.44 -8.32
C TRP A 13 -2.00 2.66 -8.17
N LEU A 14 -1.31 3.01 -9.24
CA LEU A 14 -0.55 4.24 -9.35
C LEU A 14 -1.38 5.28 -10.11
N GLY A 15 -1.56 6.47 -9.54
CA GLY A 15 -2.33 7.54 -10.16
C GLY A 15 -1.63 8.89 -10.07
N LEU A 16 -2.04 9.83 -10.93
CA LEU A 16 -1.61 11.22 -10.85
C LEU A 16 -2.35 11.93 -9.73
N GLU A 17 -1.62 12.72 -8.94
CA GLU A 17 -2.18 13.44 -7.78
C GLU A 17 -3.28 14.43 -8.17
N LYS A 18 -3.16 15.07 -9.34
CA LYS A 18 -4.21 15.95 -9.89
C LYS A 18 -5.57 15.27 -10.09
N ASN A 19 -5.60 13.94 -10.22
CA ASN A 19 -6.83 13.15 -10.39
C ASN A 19 -7.36 12.58 -9.05
N LYS A 20 -6.73 12.90 -7.91
CA LYS A 20 -7.07 12.36 -6.59
C LYS A 20 -8.55 12.57 -6.24
N ASN A 21 -9.09 13.77 -6.46
CA ASN A 21 -10.48 14.10 -6.10
C ASN A 21 -11.53 13.35 -6.92
N GLN A 22 -11.26 13.09 -8.21
CA GLN A 22 -12.15 12.29 -9.05
C GLN A 22 -12.22 10.83 -8.61
N PHE A 23 -11.12 10.34 -8.03
CA PHE A 23 -11.04 9.01 -7.47
C PHE A 23 -11.75 8.96 -6.11
N LEU A 24 -11.39 9.84 -5.16
CA LEU A 24 -11.93 9.88 -3.79
C LEU A 24 -13.47 9.90 -3.76
N SER A 25 -14.11 10.60 -4.69
CA SER A 25 -15.57 10.64 -4.80
C SER A 25 -16.20 9.32 -5.22
N LYS A 26 -15.45 8.43 -5.88
CA LYS A 26 -15.94 7.10 -6.29
C LYS A 26 -15.83 6.06 -5.18
N ILE A 27 -14.77 6.11 -4.35
CA ILE A 27 -14.55 5.08 -3.30
C ILE A 27 -15.08 5.48 -1.93
N SER A 28 -15.52 6.72 -1.73
CA SER A 28 -16.18 7.12 -0.48
C SER A 28 -17.43 6.29 -0.16
N ASN A 29 -17.99 5.59 -1.15
CA ASN A 29 -19.10 4.66 -0.97
C ASN A 29 -18.66 3.26 -0.53
N ASP A 30 -17.40 2.87 -0.79
CA ASP A 30 -16.90 1.50 -0.66
C ASP A 30 -15.91 1.31 0.51
N ILE A 31 -15.44 2.38 1.15
CA ILE A 31 -14.44 2.35 2.24
C ILE A 31 -15.02 2.96 3.54
N PRO A 32 -14.67 2.44 4.73
CA PRO A 32 -15.05 3.04 6.02
C PRO A 32 -14.72 4.54 6.13
N ARG A 33 -15.62 5.32 6.72
CA ARG A 33 -15.50 6.80 6.83
C ARG A 33 -14.24 7.28 7.54
N ASP A 34 -13.68 6.48 8.44
CA ASP A 34 -12.51 6.88 9.23
C ASP A 34 -11.24 6.91 8.36
N THR A 35 -11.09 5.93 7.46
CA THR A 35 -10.05 5.91 6.43
C THR A 35 -10.16 7.12 5.50
N TYR A 36 -11.38 7.60 5.23
CA TYR A 36 -11.60 8.79 4.40
C TYR A 36 -11.12 10.09 5.05
N LYS A 37 -11.20 10.23 6.37
CA LYS A 37 -10.72 11.43 7.07
C LYS A 37 -9.19 11.50 7.11
N GLU A 38 -8.54 10.36 7.31
CA GLU A 38 -7.07 10.27 7.22
C GLU A 38 -6.58 10.67 5.81
N LEU A 39 -7.33 10.31 4.76
CA LEU A 39 -7.02 10.70 3.37
C LEU A 39 -7.00 12.21 3.10
N GLN A 40 -7.79 12.97 3.86
CA GLN A 40 -7.86 14.41 3.74
C GLN A 40 -6.74 15.12 4.50
N ASN A 41 -6.21 14.50 5.56
CA ASN A 41 -5.22 15.12 6.45
C ASN A 41 -3.76 14.94 5.99
N ASP A 42 -3.46 13.87 5.24
CA ASP A 42 -2.10 13.56 4.77
C ASP A 42 -1.67 14.39 3.55
N LEU A 43 -1.98 15.70 3.55
CA LEU A 43 -1.82 16.59 2.39
C LEU A 43 -1.33 17.96 2.83
N SER A 44 0.00 18.12 2.95
CA SER A 44 0.70 19.38 2.61
C SER A 44 2.17 19.30 3.01
N GLN A 45 3.07 19.23 2.02
CA GLN A 45 4.19 20.18 1.84
C GLN A 45 4.63 20.17 0.36
N GLN A 46 4.63 21.34 -0.28
CA GLN A 46 4.95 21.47 -1.70
C GLN A 46 6.38 21.97 -1.90
N ILE A 47 7.24 21.11 -2.45
CA ILE A 47 8.36 21.54 -3.28
C ILE A 47 7.90 21.34 -4.73
N ASN A 48 8.22 22.29 -5.61
CA ASN A 48 7.72 22.30 -6.99
C ASN A 48 8.93 22.26 -7.92
N PHE A 49 9.25 21.07 -8.44
CA PHE A 49 10.32 20.94 -9.43
C PHE A 49 9.76 21.11 -10.85
N PRO A 50 10.44 21.87 -11.72
CA PRO A 50 10.04 21.96 -13.12
C PRO A 50 10.13 20.57 -13.78
N ASN A 51 9.03 20.11 -14.38
CA ASN A 51 8.86 18.81 -15.07
C ASN A 51 8.74 17.55 -14.19
N SER A 52 8.39 17.66 -12.91
CA SER A 52 8.11 16.48 -12.07
C SER A 52 6.66 16.00 -12.19
N LEU A 53 6.47 14.69 -12.04
CA LEU A 53 5.13 14.10 -11.85
C LEU A 53 4.87 13.91 -10.36
N LYS A 54 3.72 14.40 -9.91
CA LYS A 54 3.18 14.09 -8.59
C LYS A 54 2.28 12.86 -8.67
N LEU A 55 2.68 11.81 -7.97
CA LEU A 55 2.05 10.50 -8.01
C LEU A 55 1.48 10.13 -6.63
N THR A 56 0.43 9.32 -6.66
CA THR A 56 -0.10 8.65 -5.48
C THR A 56 -0.16 7.16 -5.76
N LEU A 57 0.52 6.35 -4.94
CA LEU A 57 0.34 4.90 -4.93
C LEU A 57 -0.69 4.54 -3.88
N ARG A 58 -1.62 3.67 -4.27
CA ARG A 58 -2.65 3.13 -3.40
C ARG A 58 -2.57 1.63 -3.44
N ALA A 59 -2.67 0.98 -2.29
CA ALA A 59 -2.68 -0.47 -2.20
C ALA A 59 -3.78 -0.91 -1.25
N HIS A 60 -4.75 -1.69 -1.74
CA HIS A 60 -5.72 -2.35 -0.89
C HIS A 60 -5.22 -3.74 -0.57
N VAL A 61 -5.00 -4.02 0.71
CA VAL A 61 -4.55 -5.31 1.22
C VAL A 61 -5.74 -6.02 1.84
N TYR A 62 -6.17 -7.11 1.23
CA TYR A 62 -7.34 -7.87 1.66
C TYR A 62 -6.97 -8.81 2.81
N LEU A 63 -6.14 -9.81 2.51
CA LEU A 63 -5.82 -10.89 3.42
C LEU A 63 -4.49 -11.56 3.07
N ALA A 64 -4.03 -12.42 3.97
CA ALA A 64 -3.04 -13.45 3.66
C ALA A 64 -3.51 -14.80 4.17
N ILE A 65 -3.04 -15.88 3.53
CA ILE A 65 -3.29 -17.26 3.97
C ILE A 65 -1.97 -18.02 4.10
N ASN A 66 -1.98 -19.02 4.98
CA ASN A 66 -0.85 -19.93 5.23
C ASN A 66 0.43 -19.22 5.68
N VAL A 67 0.28 -18.12 6.44
CA VAL A 67 1.44 -17.43 7.03
C VAL A 67 2.21 -18.41 7.91
N LYS A 68 3.54 -18.31 7.87
CA LYS A 68 4.41 -19.18 8.66
C LYS A 68 4.47 -18.67 10.09
N ALA A 69 4.14 -19.54 11.05
CA ALA A 69 4.31 -19.26 12.47
C ALA A 69 5.77 -18.90 12.79
N THR A 70 5.95 -17.87 13.60
CA THR A 70 7.26 -17.38 14.05
C THR A 70 7.53 -17.66 15.51
N ASP A 71 6.49 -17.99 16.29
CA ASP A 71 6.59 -18.27 17.72
C ASP A 71 6.46 -19.78 18.04
N SER A 72 6.67 -20.13 19.30
CA SER A 72 6.48 -21.49 19.81
C SER A 72 5.01 -21.88 20.03
N SER A 73 4.07 -20.92 19.94
CA SER A 73 2.64 -21.16 20.09
C SER A 73 2.00 -21.70 18.80
N GLY A 74 2.70 -21.56 17.67
CA GLY A 74 2.20 -21.94 16.35
C GLY A 74 1.43 -20.81 15.68
N SER A 75 1.65 -19.57 16.12
CA SER A 75 1.02 -18.37 15.59
C SER A 75 2.06 -17.33 15.16
N CYS A 76 1.57 -16.20 14.68
CA CYS A 76 2.38 -15.01 14.42
C CYS A 76 1.50 -13.77 14.41
N ASP A 77 2.14 -12.61 14.48
CA ASP A 77 1.47 -11.30 14.40
C ASP A 77 1.75 -10.64 13.03
N PRO A 78 1.06 -11.06 11.95
CA PRO A 78 1.38 -10.59 10.60
C PRO A 78 0.94 -9.15 10.32
N PHE A 79 1.71 -8.51 9.44
CA PHE A 79 1.39 -7.24 8.79
C PHE A 79 2.00 -7.19 7.39
N VAL A 80 1.51 -6.28 6.55
CA VAL A 80 2.02 -6.07 5.18
C VAL A 80 2.65 -4.69 5.07
N ALA A 81 3.82 -4.66 4.45
CA ALA A 81 4.52 -3.45 4.05
C ALA A 81 4.44 -3.24 2.54
N ILE A 82 4.10 -2.03 2.13
CA ILE A 82 4.13 -1.58 0.73
C ILE A 82 5.28 -0.59 0.59
N TYR A 83 6.14 -0.80 -0.40
CA TYR A 83 7.23 0.11 -0.74
C TYR A 83 7.13 0.57 -2.19
N PHE A 84 7.40 1.85 -2.40
CA PHE A 84 7.50 2.43 -3.73
C PHE A 84 8.43 3.64 -3.71
N LEU A 85 9.51 3.56 -4.48
CA LEU A 85 10.61 4.52 -4.42
C LEU A 85 11.11 4.66 -2.97
N GLU A 86 11.12 5.89 -2.44
CA GLU A 86 11.56 6.20 -1.07
C GLU A 86 10.42 6.16 -0.05
N HIS A 87 9.20 5.82 -0.49
CA HIS A 87 8.00 5.86 0.34
C HIS A 87 7.58 4.44 0.78
N SER A 88 6.99 4.35 1.98
CA SER A 88 6.43 3.09 2.48
C SER A 88 5.21 3.31 3.36
N ALA A 89 4.35 2.29 3.45
CA ALA A 89 3.22 2.26 4.37
C ALA A 89 3.00 0.84 4.90
N LEU A 90 2.44 0.72 6.11
CA LEU A 90 2.20 -0.53 6.80
C LEU A 90 0.71 -0.72 7.09
N THR A 91 0.23 -1.96 6.99
CA THR A 91 -1.07 -2.31 7.57
C THR A 91 -0.99 -2.34 9.10
N ILE A 92 -2.15 -2.35 9.74
CA ILE A 92 -2.23 -2.73 11.16
C ILE A 92 -1.70 -4.16 11.34
N ILE A 93 -1.13 -4.42 12.51
CA ILE A 93 -0.72 -5.76 12.92
C ILE A 93 -1.98 -6.54 13.31
N LYS A 94 -2.09 -7.79 12.87
CA LYS A 94 -3.15 -8.71 13.28
C LYS A 94 -2.54 -9.72 14.24
N ASN A 95 -3.03 -9.76 15.46
CA ASN A 95 -2.42 -10.60 16.48
C ASN A 95 -2.86 -12.07 16.34
N GLU A 96 -1.94 -12.97 16.65
CA GLU A 96 -2.16 -14.40 16.83
C GLU A 96 -2.95 -15.07 15.69
N THR A 97 -2.56 -14.83 14.43
CA THR A 97 -3.24 -15.44 13.28
C THR A 97 -2.30 -15.81 12.13
N LEU A 98 -2.55 -16.97 11.52
CA LEU A 98 -1.90 -17.41 10.28
C LEU A 98 -2.71 -17.07 9.01
N CYS A 99 -3.91 -16.50 9.20
CA CYS A 99 -4.85 -16.12 8.15
C CYS A 99 -5.41 -14.70 8.39
N PRO A 100 -4.55 -13.66 8.43
CA PRO A 100 -4.98 -12.30 8.70
C PRO A 100 -5.90 -11.75 7.61
N VAL A 101 -6.93 -11.02 8.03
CA VAL A 101 -7.78 -10.18 7.17
C VAL A 101 -7.60 -8.73 7.59
N TRP A 102 -7.04 -7.92 6.70
CA TRP A 102 -6.83 -6.48 6.94
C TRP A 102 -7.99 -5.66 6.39
N SER A 103 -8.40 -5.92 5.14
CA SER A 103 -9.35 -5.07 4.39
C SER A 103 -8.97 -3.58 4.51
N GLN A 104 -7.67 -3.30 4.39
CA GLN A 104 -7.09 -1.98 4.66
C GLN A 104 -6.53 -1.38 3.37
N THR A 105 -6.81 -0.10 3.14
CA THR A 105 -6.20 0.65 2.04
C THR A 105 -5.04 1.49 2.58
N LEU A 106 -3.87 1.33 1.97
CA LEU A 106 -2.66 2.10 2.24
C LEU A 106 -2.46 3.13 1.12
N PHE A 107 -1.93 4.28 1.51
CA PHE A 107 -1.73 5.43 0.63
C PHE A 107 -0.31 5.96 0.80
N LEU A 108 0.39 6.10 -0.31
CA LEU A 108 1.66 6.80 -0.40
C LEU A 108 1.39 8.00 -1.31
N SER A 109 1.28 9.20 -0.73
CA SER A 109 0.97 10.46 -1.42
C SER A 109 2.22 11.34 -1.57
N ASP A 110 2.08 12.47 -2.27
CA ASP A 110 3.15 13.45 -2.49
C ASP A 110 4.45 12.84 -3.06
N ILE A 111 4.31 11.79 -3.88
CA ILE A 111 5.45 11.11 -4.47
C ILE A 111 5.91 11.91 -5.67
N GLU A 112 7.08 12.52 -5.55
CA GLU A 112 7.67 13.30 -6.62
C GLU A 112 8.58 12.43 -7.48
N TYR A 113 8.17 12.22 -8.72
CA TYR A 113 8.99 11.52 -9.71
C TYR A 113 9.66 12.55 -10.63
N ALA A 114 10.96 12.78 -10.39
CA ALA A 114 11.80 13.70 -11.16
C ALA A 114 12.25 13.15 -12.54
N GLY A 115 11.74 11.99 -12.96
CA GLY A 115 12.05 11.42 -14.27
C GLY A 115 11.13 11.94 -15.39
N MET A 116 11.58 11.84 -16.64
CA MET A 116 10.71 12.11 -17.79
C MET A 116 9.51 11.16 -17.77
N VAL A 117 8.30 11.68 -18.00
CA VAL A 117 7.05 10.91 -18.05
C VAL A 117 7.16 9.66 -18.95
N SER A 118 7.89 9.76 -20.06
CA SER A 118 8.14 8.66 -20.99
C SER A 118 8.92 7.50 -20.35
N LYS A 119 9.82 7.76 -19.39
CA LYS A 119 10.63 6.72 -18.74
C LYS A 119 9.83 5.86 -17.76
N ILE A 120 8.69 6.33 -17.23
CA ILE A 120 7.81 5.49 -16.40
C ILE A 120 7.22 4.35 -17.24
N HIS A 121 6.88 4.62 -18.50
CA HIS A 121 6.38 3.58 -19.40
C HIS A 121 7.47 2.57 -19.74
N ASP A 122 8.67 3.06 -20.08
CA ASP A 122 9.76 2.20 -20.56
C ASP A 122 10.45 1.42 -19.43
N SER A 123 10.47 1.99 -18.22
CA SER A 123 11.09 1.40 -17.04
C SER A 123 10.29 1.79 -15.78
N PRO A 124 9.11 1.19 -15.56
CA PRO A 124 8.28 1.53 -14.40
C PRO A 124 9.00 1.16 -13.09
N PRO A 125 8.94 2.02 -12.06
CA PRO A 125 9.45 1.65 -10.74
C PRO A 125 8.68 0.47 -10.16
N TYR A 126 9.37 -0.38 -9.40
CA TYR A 126 8.76 -1.55 -8.77
C TYR A 126 7.93 -1.14 -7.56
N VAL A 127 6.73 -1.71 -7.44
CA VAL A 127 5.96 -1.74 -6.21
C VAL A 127 6.30 -3.04 -5.50
N ILE A 128 6.75 -2.96 -4.24
CA ILE A 128 7.10 -4.13 -3.44
C ILE A 128 6.03 -4.31 -2.37
N ILE A 129 5.42 -5.50 -2.32
CA ILE A 129 4.48 -5.92 -1.28
C ILE A 129 5.15 -7.02 -0.48
N LYS A 130 5.34 -6.79 0.83
CA LYS A 130 6.05 -7.73 1.70
C LYS A 130 5.19 -8.11 2.89
N LEU A 131 4.94 -9.40 3.06
CA LEU A 131 4.38 -9.95 4.30
C LEU A 131 5.49 -10.07 5.34
N LEU A 132 5.22 -9.55 6.53
CA LEU A 132 6.10 -9.51 7.68
C LEU A 132 5.33 -10.02 8.91
N THR A 133 6.06 -10.44 9.94
CA THR A 133 5.52 -10.93 11.20
C THR A 133 6.38 -10.38 12.34
N VAL A 134 5.78 -10.11 13.48
CA VAL A 134 6.48 -9.80 14.74
C VAL A 134 6.63 -11.04 15.60
#